data_AF-A0A3C0N1Z6-F1
#
_entry.id   AF-A0A3C0N1Z6-F1
#
_cell.length_a   1.000
_cell.length_b   1.000
_cell.length_c   1.000
_cell.angle_alpha   90.00
_cell.angle_beta   90.00
_cell.angle_gamma   90.00
#
_symmetry.space_group_name_H-M   'P 1'
#
loop_
_entity.id
_entity.type
_entity.pdbx_description
1 polymer ?
#
loop_
_entity_poly.entity_id
_entity_poly.type
_entity_poly.pdbx_seq_one_letter_code
_entity_poly.pdbx_strand_id
1 'polypeptide(L)' 'ASGAIAGVMGAYIIRFPNAQIRTLVFLGPFIVFPNIPAMFFLGIWFIQQALYGIASLNVPTNIGMESGGIAYWAHAGG' A
#
# COMPACT_ATOMS: atom_id res chain seq x y z
N ALA A 1 -12.75 -0.62 -3.97
CA ALA A 1 -12.34 -1.95 -3.44
C ALA A 1 -11.05 -1.89 -2.61
N SER A 2 -10.16 -0.92 -2.87
CA SER A 2 -8.97 -0.55 -2.08
C SER A 2 -9.11 -0.42 -0.57
N GLY A 3 -10.07 0.42 -0.21
CA GLY A 3 -10.10 0.99 1.12
C GLY A 3 -10.33 -0.05 2.21
N ALA A 4 -11.42 -0.81 2.13
CA ALA A 4 -11.77 -1.76 3.19
C ALA A 4 -10.61 -2.72 3.55
N ILE A 5 -9.73 -3.05 2.60
CA ILE A 5 -8.51 -3.84 2.85
C ILE A 5 -7.48 -3.02 3.64
N ALA A 6 -7.23 -1.76 3.26
CA ALA A 6 -6.36 -0.85 4.00
C ALA A 6 -6.88 -0.60 5.43
N GLY A 7 -8.18 -0.39 5.61
CA GLY A 7 -8.82 -0.26 6.92
C GLY A 7 -8.65 -1.51 7.80
N VAL A 8 -8.89 -2.71 7.25
CA VAL A 8 -8.68 -3.98 7.97
C VAL A 8 -7.19 -4.19 8.31
N MET A 9 -6.28 -3.89 7.39
CA MET A 9 -4.84 -4.02 7.62
C MET A 9 -4.32 -3.00 8.64
N GLY A 10 -4.87 -1.79 8.67
CA GLY A 10 -4.56 -0.78 9.69
C GLY A 10 -4.97 -1.25 11.09
N ALA A 11 -6.19 -1.77 11.23
CA ALA A 11 -6.66 -2.37 12.49
C ALA A 11 -5.80 -3.58 12.91
N TYR A 12 -5.37 -4.40 11.95
CA TYR A 12 -4.49 -5.55 12.20
C TYR A 12 -3.16 -5.13 12.83
N ILE A 13 -2.48 -4.10 12.31
CA ILE A 13 -1.19 -3.62 12.85
C ILE A 13 -1.34 -3.09 14.27
N ILE A 14 -2.41 -2.33 14.55
CA ILE A 14 -2.68 -1.80 15.89
C ILE A 14 -2.92 -2.96 16.88
N ARG A 15 -3.65 -3.99 16.45
CA ARG A 15 -3.98 -5.14 17.31
C ARG A 15 -2.81 -6.10 17.50
N PHE A 16 -1.95 -6.24 16.49
CA PHE A 16 -0.83 -7.17 16.44
C PHE A 16 0.49 -6.48 16.05
N PRO A 17 0.99 -5.56 16.89
CA PRO A 17 2.19 -4.77 16.57
C PRO A 17 3.45 -5.63 16.42
N ASN A 18 3.48 -6.80 17.06
CA ASN A 18 4.59 -7.76 17.03
C ASN A 18 4.40 -8.88 15.99
N ALA A 19 3.38 -8.81 15.12
CA ALA A 19 3.21 -9.81 14.07
C ALA A 19 4.42 -9.82 13.15
N GLN A 20 4.93 -11.01 12.83
CA GLN A 20 6.05 -11.19 11.90
C GLN A 20 5.59 -11.91 10.65
N ILE A 21 6.06 -11.44 9.50
CA ILE A 21 5.79 -12.02 8.19
C ILE A 21 7.09 -12.62 7.69
N ARG A 22 7.06 -13.90 7.31
CA ARG A 22 8.19 -14.54 6.64
C ARG A 22 8.23 -14.08 5.19
N THR A 23 9.18 -13.21 4.88
CA THR A 23 9.19 -12.48 3.61
C THR A 23 10.25 -13.05 2.69
N LEU A 24 9.88 -13.29 1.43
CA LEU A 24 10.84 -13.61 0.38
C LEU A 24 11.55 -12.33 -0.08
N VAL A 25 12.86 -12.25 0.14
CA VAL A 25 13.67 -11.09 -0.28
C VAL A 25 14.76 -11.55 -1.23
N PHE A 26 14.84 -10.89 -2.39
CA PHE A 26 15.89 -11.07 -3.38
C PHE A 26 17.00 -10.03 -3.14
N LEU A 27 18.19 -10.48 -2.78
CA LEU A 27 19.39 -9.66 -2.59
C LEU A 27 20.41 -9.99 -3.70
N GLY A 28 20.03 -9.70 -4.96
CA GLY A 28 20.83 -10.07 -6.13
C GLY A 28 20.82 -11.59 -6.36
N PRO A 29 21.97 -12.29 -6.31
CA PRO A 29 22.02 -13.75 -6.46
C PRO A 29 21.51 -14.52 -5.22
N PHE A 30 21.33 -13.85 -4.08
CA PHE A 30 20.89 -14.49 -2.85
C PHE A 30 19.38 -14.36 -2.64
N ILE A 31 18.76 -15.47 -2.24
CA ILE A 31 17.36 -15.53 -1.83
C ILE A 31 17.31 -15.80 -0.34
N VAL A 32 16.70 -14.91 0.43
CA VAL A 32 16.57 -15.03 1.89
C VAL A 32 15.12 -14.94 2.32
N PHE A 33 14.81 -15.55 3.48
CA PHE A 33 13.46 -15.60 4.06
C PHE A 33 13.42 -15.00 5.48
N PRO A 34 13.79 -13.71 5.66
CA PRO A 34 13.74 -13.07 6.97
C PRO A 34 12.31 -12.95 7.50
N ASN A 35 12.18 -12.96 8.83
CA ASN A 35 10.95 -12.59 9.52
C ASN A 35 10.95 -11.07 9.72
N ILE A 36 10.08 -10.37 8.99
CA ILE A 36 9.98 -8.91 9.04
C ILE A 36 8.73 -8.54 9.83
N PRO A 37 8.79 -7.59 10.78
CA PRO A 37 7.59 -7.11 11.45
C PRO A 37 6.57 -6.57 10.44
N ALA A 38 5.30 -6.98 10.59
CA ALA A 38 4.21 -6.64 9.68
C ALA A 38 4.05 -5.12 9.52
N MET A 39 4.36 -4.35 10.57
CA MET A 39 4.32 -2.89 10.56
C MET A 39 5.23 -2.27 9.48
N PHE A 40 6.44 -2.81 9.25
CA PHE A 40 7.32 -2.28 8.20
C PHE A 40 6.75 -2.55 6.81
N PHE A 41 6.30 -3.79 6.58
CA PHE A 41 5.77 -4.19 5.28
C PHE A 41 4.51 -3.40 4.91
N LEU A 42 3.57 -3.32 5.84
CA LEU A 42 2.31 -2.62 5.64
C LEU A 42 2.46 -1.10 5.67
N GLY A 43 3.39 -0.57 6.48
CA GLY A 43 3.70 0.86 6.51
C GLY A 43 4.27 1.36 5.18
N ILE A 44 5.26 0.65 4.62
CA ILE A 44 5.82 0.96 3.30
C ILE A 44 4.72 0.86 2.23
N TRP A 45 3.94 -0.21 2.25
CA TRP A 45 2.84 -0.40 1.30
C TRP A 45 1.82 0.74 1.39
N PHE A 46 1.43 1.16 2.59
CA PHE A 46 0.46 2.25 2.78
C PHE A 46 1.00 3.59 2.27
N ILE A 47 2.26 3.90 2.57
CA ILE A 47 2.93 5.11 2.05
C ILE A 47 2.93 5.08 0.51
N GLN A 48 3.26 3.94 -0.10
CA GLN A 48 3.21 3.80 -1.56
C GLN A 48 1.79 4.05 -2.10
N GLN A 49 0.75 3.49 -1.46
CA GLN A 49 -0.64 3.77 -1.85
C GLN A 49 -1.00 5.25 -1.73
N ALA A 50 -0.56 5.92 -0.66
CA ALA A 50 -0.78 7.35 -0.47
C ALA A 50 -0.02 8.22 -1.50
N LEU A 51 1.21 7.84 -1.86
CA LEU A 51 1.99 8.54 -2.87
C LEU A 51 1.38 8.41 -4.26
N TYR A 52 0.93 7.21 -4.65
CA TYR A 52 0.14 7.04 -5.86
C TYR A 52 -1.16 7.87 -5.76
N GLY A 53 -1.77 7.92 -4.56
CA GLY A 53 -2.86 8.81 -4.12
C GLY A 53 -2.70 10.23 -4.63
N ILE A 54 -1.59 10.81 -4.21
CA ILE A 54 -1.23 12.20 -4.46
C ILE A 54 -0.75 12.42 -5.89
N ALA A 55 0.00 11.46 -6.46
CA ALA A 55 0.48 11.57 -7.83
C ALA A 55 -0.67 11.63 -8.84
N SER A 56 -1.76 10.87 -8.62
CA SER A 56 -2.93 10.92 -9.51
C SER A 56 -3.66 12.27 -9.48
N LEU A 57 -3.48 13.09 -8.45
CA LEU A 57 -4.01 14.46 -8.40
C LEU A 57 -3.17 15.47 -9.17
N ASN A 58 -1.88 15.19 -9.36
CA ASN A 58 -0.90 16.13 -9.93
C ASN A 58 -0.59 15.85 -11.40
N VAL A 59 -1.19 14.83 -12.02
CA VAL A 59 -1.09 14.62 -13.48
C VAL A 59 -2.10 15.53 -14.16
N PRO A 60 -1.67 16.53 -14.97
CA PRO A 60 -2.59 17.22 -15.88
C PRO A 60 -3.13 16.16 -16.85
N THR A 61 -4.43 15.88 -16.74
CA THR A 61 -5.16 14.98 -17.62
C THR A 61 -5.26 15.60 -19.01
N ASN A 62 -4.16 15.59 -19.76
CA ASN A 62 -4.09 16.06 -21.14
C ASN A 62 -3.81 14.91 -22.12
N ILE A 63 -4.32 13.72 -21.83
CA ILE A 63 -4.54 12.69 -22.84
C ILE A 63 -5.90 12.10 -22.51
N GLY A 64 -6.86 12.37 -23.40
CA GLY A 64 -8.27 12.10 -23.19
C GLY A 64 -8.53 10.69 -22.70
N MET A 65 -9.25 10.59 -21.58
CA MET A 65 -10.36 9.67 -21.34
C MET A 65 -10.92 9.99 -19.95
N GLU A 66 -12.18 10.37 -19.93
CA GLU A 66 -12.98 10.76 -18.78
C GLU A 66 -13.13 9.58 -17.79
N SER A 67 -13.22 9.88 -16.48
CA SER A 67 -13.65 8.96 -15.40
C SER A 67 -12.59 8.10 -14.67
N GLY A 68 -11.56 8.73 -14.05
CA GLY A 68 -10.61 8.01 -13.18
C GLY A 68 -10.30 8.63 -11.81
N GLY A 69 -10.43 9.96 -11.67
CA GLY A 69 -9.91 10.68 -10.49
C GLY A 69 -10.69 10.43 -9.19
N ILE A 70 -12.02 10.37 -9.24
CA ILE A 70 -12.87 10.24 -8.04
C ILE A 70 -12.86 8.79 -7.49
N ALA A 71 -12.79 7.80 -8.38
CA ALA A 71 -12.77 6.38 -8.00
C ALA A 71 -11.50 5.99 -7.22
N TYR A 72 -10.40 6.70 -7.43
CA TYR A 72 -9.13 6.45 -6.79
C TYR A 72 -9.07 6.96 -5.34
N TRP A 73 -9.70 8.10 -5.04
CA TRP A 73 -9.82 8.60 -3.67
C TRP A 73 -10.76 7.76 -2.81
N ALA A 74 -11.86 7.26 -3.38
CA ALA A 74 -12.71 6.26 -2.74
C ALA A 74 -11.99 4.93 -2.45
N HIS A 75 -10.85 4.70 -3.12
CA HIS A 75 -10.01 3.51 -2.97
C HIS A 75 -8.93 3.70 -1.89
N ALA A 76 -8.42 4.92 -1.70
CA ALA A 76 -7.42 5.26 -0.68
C ALA A 76 -8.02 5.53 0.72
N GLY A 77 -9.29 5.96 0.79
CA GLY A 77 -9.92 6.40 2.04
C GLY A 77 -10.84 5.41 2.75
N GLY A 78 -11.09 4.22 2.20
CA GLY A 78 -11.84 3.18 2.92
C GLY A 78 -10.95 2.32 3.80
#